data_AF-A0A4V2PAH1-F1
#
_entry.id   AF-A0A4V2PAH1-F1
#
_cell.length_a   1.000
_cell.length_b   1.000
_cell.length_c   1.000
_cell.angle_alpha   90.00
_cell.angle_beta   90.00
_cell.angle_gamma   90.00
#
_symmetry.space_group_name_H-M   'P 1'
#
loop_
_entity.id
_entity.type
_entity.pdbx_description
1 polymer ?
#
loop_
_entity_poly.entity_id
_entity_poly.type
_entity_poly.pdbx_seq_one_letter_code
_entity_poly.pdbx_strand_id
1 'polypeptide(L)'
;MSGLVAAYPALDSGNTVGGRDPALGSWHTVLVGASAEAVKRVWRWVRSAPGTYLWLTALAVTTVIIELLPPDEAEEWLGSRSTNLYHLGEDPLRVLITSAFWTDGSGWFAYAVLFTIFHANAERWLGTLRWLVVVILAHVGATYLSQGVLLWAIHSDDAPERAIFALDVGVSYGLAGVAAVLAYRFTTPWRWIYVLGVLAVVVPPVVMNRTFTDIGHASAAALGFACYPLTRGSGRPWDIGVLLKWRPSMRR
;
A
#
# COMPACT_ATOMS: atom_id res chain seq x y z
N MET A 1 78.60 -15.55 -67.17
CA MET A 1 77.76 -15.11 -68.30
C MET A 1 76.32 -15.08 -67.83
N SER A 2 75.69 -13.91 -67.97
CA SER A 2 74.25 -13.63 -68.18
C SER A 2 73.20 -14.56 -67.55
N GLY A 3 72.17 -14.11 -66.82
CA GLY A 3 71.64 -12.77 -66.59
C GLY A 3 70.20 -12.86 -66.06
N LEU A 4 69.73 -11.71 -65.57
CA LEU A 4 68.34 -11.26 -65.35
C LEU A 4 67.43 -11.87 -64.25
N VAL A 5 67.23 -10.97 -63.28
CA VAL A 5 66.10 -10.67 -62.39
C VAL A 5 64.70 -10.90 -62.99
N ALA A 6 63.78 -11.40 -62.15
CA ALA A 6 62.35 -11.05 -62.19
C ALA A 6 61.78 -11.05 -60.75
N ALA A 7 61.16 -9.93 -60.36
CA ALA A 7 60.40 -9.76 -59.12
C ALA A 7 58.90 -10.00 -59.38
N TYR A 8 58.13 -10.54 -58.40
CA TYR A 8 56.71 -10.26 -58.06
C TYR A 8 56.15 -11.26 -57.00
N PRO A 9 55.00 -11.00 -56.32
CA PRO A 9 54.92 -10.63 -54.90
C PRO A 9 54.52 -11.76 -53.93
N ALA A 10 54.67 -11.49 -52.64
CA ALA A 10 54.13 -12.30 -51.55
C ALA A 10 52.60 -12.33 -51.58
N LEU A 11 52.02 -13.53 -51.69
CA LEU A 11 50.61 -13.80 -51.39
C LEU A 11 50.57 -14.45 -50.00
N ASP A 12 50.33 -13.64 -48.98
CA ASP A 12 49.97 -14.13 -47.65
C ASP A 12 48.47 -14.45 -47.65
N SER A 13 48.16 -15.73 -47.54
CA SER A 13 46.80 -16.26 -47.52
C SER A 13 46.08 -15.81 -46.25
N GLY A 14 44.94 -15.16 -46.45
CA GLY A 14 44.15 -14.57 -45.37
C GLY A 14 43.61 -15.56 -44.33
N ASN A 15 43.46 -14.98 -43.13
CA ASN A 15 42.19 -14.84 -42.43
C ASN A 15 41.66 -16.03 -41.61
N THR A 16 41.73 -15.89 -40.27
CA THR A 16 40.59 -15.74 -39.34
C THR A 16 40.83 -16.48 -38.02
N VAL A 17 41.31 -15.78 -36.99
CA VAL A 17 40.93 -16.12 -35.61
C VAL A 17 40.79 -14.85 -34.77
N GLY A 18 39.53 -14.50 -34.48
CA GLY A 18 39.15 -14.13 -33.13
C GLY A 18 39.45 -12.70 -32.65
N GLY A 19 39.02 -11.68 -33.39
CA GLY A 19 38.70 -10.40 -32.76
C GLY A 19 37.49 -10.58 -31.85
N ARG A 20 37.68 -10.70 -30.54
CA ARG A 20 36.57 -10.56 -29.57
C ARG A 20 36.10 -9.12 -29.62
N ASP A 21 34.91 -8.91 -30.17
CA ASP A 21 34.22 -7.62 -30.18
C ASP A 21 34.00 -7.15 -28.72
N PRO A 22 34.61 -6.05 -28.26
CA PRO A 22 34.43 -5.51 -26.91
C PRO A 22 32.97 -5.10 -26.63
N ALA A 23 32.17 -4.90 -27.67
CA ALA A 23 30.79 -4.49 -27.54
C ALA A 23 29.90 -5.56 -26.89
N LEU A 24 30.19 -6.86 -27.09
CA LEU A 24 29.34 -7.96 -26.62
C LEU A 24 29.49 -8.24 -25.11
N GLY A 25 30.59 -7.82 -24.47
CA GLY A 25 30.78 -7.93 -23.01
C GLY A 25 30.17 -6.77 -22.20
N SER A 26 29.84 -5.66 -22.87
CA SER A 26 29.37 -4.43 -22.21
C SER A 26 27.91 -4.50 -21.77
N TRP A 27 27.04 -5.13 -22.57
CA TRP A 27 25.59 -5.16 -22.33
C TRP A 27 25.21 -5.96 -21.08
N HIS A 28 25.87 -7.09 -20.82
CA HIS A 28 25.63 -7.88 -19.60
C HIS A 28 26.00 -7.09 -18.34
N THR A 29 27.11 -6.35 -18.36
CA THR A 29 27.56 -5.53 -17.23
C THR A 29 26.63 -4.34 -16.99
N VAL A 30 26.11 -3.73 -18.06
CA VAL A 30 25.13 -2.63 -17.98
C VAL A 30 23.77 -3.12 -17.47
N LEU A 31 23.26 -4.26 -17.97
CA LEU A 31 21.98 -4.83 -17.52
C LEU A 31 22.04 -5.32 -16.07
N VAL A 32 23.13 -5.99 -15.67
CA VAL A 32 23.35 -6.44 -14.28
C VAL A 32 23.58 -5.25 -13.35
N GLY A 33 24.29 -4.21 -13.78
CA GLY A 33 24.44 -2.97 -13.03
C GLY A 33 23.12 -2.22 -12.86
N ALA A 34 22.32 -2.12 -13.93
CA ALA A 34 21.00 -1.48 -13.89
C ALA A 34 20.02 -2.23 -12.99
N SER A 35 20.04 -3.57 -12.98
CA SER A 35 19.21 -4.39 -12.09
C SER A 35 19.65 -4.30 -10.63
N ALA A 36 20.95 -4.30 -10.35
CA ALA A 36 21.47 -4.10 -9.00
C ALA A 36 21.10 -2.71 -8.43
N GLU A 37 21.19 -1.67 -9.25
CA GLU A 37 20.78 -0.31 -8.84
C GLU A 37 19.26 -0.18 -8.68
N ALA A 38 18.46 -0.87 -9.49
CA ALA A 38 17.02 -0.95 -9.31
C ALA A 38 16.66 -1.64 -7.99
N VAL A 39 17.28 -2.79 -7.69
CA VAL A 39 17.09 -3.52 -6.42
C VAL A 39 17.47 -2.66 -5.23
N LYS A 40 18.62 -1.97 -5.26
CA LYS A 40 19.02 -1.03 -4.20
C LYS A 40 18.02 0.11 -4.02
N ARG A 41 17.41 0.62 -5.10
CA ARG A 41 16.37 1.66 -5.02
C ARG A 41 15.10 1.13 -4.38
N VAL A 42 14.61 -0.03 -4.81
CA VAL A 42 13.44 -0.69 -4.22
C VAL A 42 13.68 -0.98 -2.74
N TRP A 43 14.86 -1.50 -2.38
CA TRP A 43 15.19 -1.81 -1.01
C TRP A 43 15.24 -0.58 -0.10
N ARG A 44 15.84 0.53 -0.58
CA ARG A 44 15.80 1.81 0.14
C ARG A 44 14.38 2.34 0.29
N TRP A 45 13.56 2.19 -0.74
CA TRP A 45 12.15 2.56 -0.70
C TRP A 45 11.38 1.77 0.37
N VAL A 46 11.53 0.45 0.38
CA VAL A 46 10.89 -0.42 1.39
C VAL A 46 11.36 -0.06 2.80
N ARG A 47 12.67 0.07 3.01
CA ARG A 47 13.23 0.42 4.33
C ARG A 47 12.84 1.79 4.86
N SER A 48 12.36 2.69 4.01
CA SER A 48 11.93 4.03 4.43
C SER A 48 10.51 4.08 5.00
N ALA A 49 9.75 2.98 4.93
CA ALA A 49 8.41 2.85 5.51
C ALA A 49 8.25 1.48 6.21
N PRO A 50 9.06 1.19 7.25
CA PRO A 50 9.15 -0.14 7.82
C PRO A 50 7.83 -0.65 8.39
N GLY A 51 7.04 0.19 9.06
CA GLY A 51 5.76 -0.19 9.65
C GLY A 51 4.74 -0.64 8.60
N THR A 52 4.65 0.10 7.49
CA THR A 52 3.78 -0.21 6.36
C THR A 52 4.11 -1.58 5.76
N TYR A 53 5.39 -1.82 5.47
CA TYR A 53 5.80 -3.05 4.80
C TYR A 53 5.80 -4.24 5.75
N LEU A 54 6.09 -4.06 7.05
CA LEU A 54 5.89 -5.11 8.05
C LEU A 54 4.42 -5.52 8.14
N TRP A 55 3.50 -4.56 8.13
CA TRP A 55 2.07 -4.86 8.12
C TRP A 55 1.66 -5.59 6.84
N LEU A 56 2.09 -5.12 5.65
CA LEU A 56 1.84 -5.83 4.40
C LEU A 56 2.39 -7.26 4.39
N THR A 57 3.58 -7.48 4.96
CA THR A 57 4.16 -8.82 5.09
C THR A 57 3.32 -9.69 6.02
N ALA A 58 2.85 -9.16 7.15
CA ALA A 58 1.95 -9.89 8.03
C ALA A 58 0.66 -10.29 7.27
N LEU A 59 0.05 -9.37 6.51
CA LEU A 59 -1.12 -9.66 5.68
C LEU A 59 -0.82 -10.75 4.63
N ALA A 60 0.33 -10.71 3.97
CA ALA A 60 0.72 -11.74 3.00
C ALA A 60 0.82 -13.12 3.64
N VAL A 61 1.51 -13.20 4.79
CA VAL A 61 1.66 -14.46 5.53
C VAL A 61 0.30 -15.01 5.92
N THR A 62 -0.60 -14.17 6.41
CA THR A 62 -1.94 -14.60 6.79
C THR A 62 -2.82 -15.00 5.61
N THR A 63 -2.71 -14.31 4.46
CA THR A 63 -3.39 -14.70 3.23
C THR A 63 -2.93 -16.09 2.78
N VAL A 64 -1.62 -16.34 2.77
CA VAL A 64 -1.07 -17.67 2.42
C VAL A 64 -1.55 -18.75 3.39
N ILE A 65 -1.59 -18.47 4.70
CA ILE A 65 -2.12 -19.43 5.67
C ILE A 65 -3.59 -19.78 5.38
N ILE A 66 -4.42 -18.80 5.01
CA ILE A 66 -5.83 -19.01 4.68
C ILE A 66 -5.97 -19.82 3.37
N GLU A 67 -5.20 -19.50 2.34
CA GLU A 67 -5.23 -20.24 1.06
C GLU A 67 -4.78 -21.71 1.20
N LEU A 68 -4.02 -22.04 2.25
CA LEU A 68 -3.59 -23.40 2.54
C LEU A 68 -4.60 -24.20 3.38
N LEU A 69 -5.60 -23.55 3.97
CA LEU A 69 -6.66 -24.22 4.73
C LEU A 69 -7.74 -24.78 3.79
N PRO A 70 -8.35 -25.94 4.09
CA PRO A 70 -9.56 -26.39 3.42
C PRO A 70 -10.66 -25.31 3.48
N PRO A 71 -11.48 -25.10 2.42
CA PRO A 71 -12.45 -24.01 2.37
C PRO A 71 -13.41 -23.97 3.57
N ASP A 72 -13.86 -25.13 4.01
CA ASP A 72 -14.79 -25.29 5.14
C ASP A 72 -14.13 -24.87 6.47
N GLU A 73 -12.83 -25.16 6.63
CA GLU A 73 -12.05 -24.72 7.79
C GLU A 73 -11.69 -23.24 7.70
N ALA A 74 -11.42 -22.70 6.50
CA ALA A 74 -11.10 -21.29 6.32
C ALA A 74 -12.28 -20.38 6.69
N GLU A 75 -13.51 -20.77 6.34
CA GLU A 75 -14.73 -20.00 6.65
C GLU A 75 -15.04 -20.03 8.17
N GLU A 76 -14.88 -21.20 8.81
CA GLU A 76 -15.06 -21.36 10.26
C GLU A 76 -13.92 -20.63 11.05
N TRP A 77 -12.70 -20.67 10.51
CA TRP A 77 -11.52 -20.01 11.09
C TRP A 77 -11.59 -18.48 10.96
N LEU A 78 -12.02 -17.95 9.82
CA LEU A 78 -12.28 -16.52 9.61
C LEU A 78 -13.48 -16.04 10.45
N GLY A 79 -14.54 -16.84 10.53
CA GLY A 79 -15.71 -16.55 11.38
C GLY A 79 -15.34 -16.42 12.86
N SER A 80 -14.49 -17.32 13.38
CA SER A 80 -14.10 -17.33 14.80
C SER A 80 -13.15 -16.20 15.24
N ARG A 81 -12.45 -15.52 14.31
CA ARG A 81 -11.58 -14.36 14.63
C ARG A 81 -12.04 -13.05 13.97
N SER A 82 -13.25 -13.03 13.44
CA SER A 82 -13.93 -11.84 12.94
C SER A 82 -14.28 -10.89 14.09
N THR A 83 -14.30 -9.58 13.80
CA THR A 83 -14.77 -8.56 14.76
C THR A 83 -16.28 -8.63 14.91
N ASN A 84 -16.76 -9.62 15.66
CA ASN A 84 -18.17 -9.77 15.96
C ASN A 84 -18.50 -9.15 17.34
N LEU A 85 -19.73 -8.65 17.52
CA LEU A 85 -20.15 -7.93 18.74
C LEU A 85 -19.97 -8.80 20.01
N TYR A 86 -20.15 -10.12 19.87
CA TYR A 86 -19.99 -11.09 20.95
C TYR A 86 -18.54 -11.18 21.45
N HIS A 87 -17.58 -11.41 20.57
CA HIS A 87 -16.15 -11.52 20.89
C HIS A 87 -15.53 -10.16 21.24
N LEU A 88 -16.03 -9.05 20.69
CA LEU A 88 -15.60 -7.71 21.11
C LEU A 88 -15.95 -7.44 22.58
N GLY A 89 -17.07 -8.02 23.06
CA GLY A 89 -17.47 -7.96 24.47
C GLY A 89 -16.65 -8.86 25.40
N GLU A 90 -16.16 -10.02 24.91
CA GLU A 90 -15.38 -10.98 25.70
C GLU A 90 -13.87 -10.68 25.72
N ASP A 91 -13.26 -10.47 24.55
CA ASP A 91 -11.80 -10.23 24.39
C ASP A 91 -11.52 -9.18 23.30
N PRO A 92 -11.77 -7.89 23.62
CA PRO A 92 -11.68 -6.81 22.63
C PRO A 92 -10.27 -6.63 22.06
N LEU A 93 -9.23 -6.86 22.86
CA LEU A 93 -7.84 -6.68 22.41
C LEU A 93 -7.45 -7.72 21.37
N ARG A 94 -7.79 -8.99 21.62
CA ARG A 94 -7.51 -10.06 20.67
C ARG A 94 -8.23 -9.82 19.36
N VAL A 95 -9.51 -9.44 19.41
CA VAL A 95 -10.35 -9.20 18.25
C VAL A 95 -9.84 -8.05 17.38
N LEU A 96 -9.49 -6.92 17.98
CA LEU A 96 -8.93 -5.77 17.27
C LEU A 96 -7.58 -6.12 16.62
N ILE A 97 -6.73 -6.87 17.32
CA ILE A 97 -5.46 -7.32 16.76
C ILE A 97 -5.71 -8.28 15.59
N THR A 98 -6.57 -9.29 15.74
CA THR A 98 -6.83 -10.26 14.66
C THR A 98 -7.44 -9.60 13.43
N SER A 99 -8.37 -8.67 13.59
CA SER A 99 -8.99 -7.98 12.45
C SER A 99 -8.09 -6.95 11.77
N ALA A 100 -7.05 -6.47 12.47
CA ALA A 100 -5.99 -5.67 11.85
C ALA A 100 -5.02 -6.51 11.00
N PHE A 101 -4.93 -7.83 11.21
CA PHE A 101 -3.95 -8.68 10.51
C PHE A 101 -4.56 -9.74 9.59
N TRP A 102 -5.89 -9.88 9.52
CA TRP A 102 -6.54 -10.84 8.64
C TRP A 102 -7.42 -10.17 7.60
N THR A 103 -7.30 -10.64 6.35
CA THR A 103 -8.24 -10.39 5.26
C THR A 103 -8.96 -11.68 4.92
N ASP A 104 -10.03 -11.59 4.12
CA ASP A 104 -10.83 -12.73 3.62
C ASP A 104 -10.09 -13.68 2.65
N GLY A 105 -8.75 -13.69 2.67
CA GLY A 105 -7.92 -14.47 1.76
C GLY A 105 -7.80 -13.88 0.35
N SER A 106 -8.53 -12.81 0.02
CA SER A 106 -8.50 -12.20 -1.31
C SER A 106 -7.91 -10.78 -1.29
N GLY A 107 -7.43 -10.30 -2.44
CA GLY A 107 -7.12 -8.88 -2.62
C GLY A 107 -5.80 -8.36 -2.01
N TRP A 108 -4.88 -9.22 -1.55
CA TRP A 108 -3.58 -8.77 -1.02
C TRP A 108 -2.83 -7.83 -1.97
N PHE A 109 -2.84 -8.11 -3.29
CA PHE A 109 -2.22 -7.25 -4.29
C PHE A 109 -2.82 -5.83 -4.32
N ALA A 110 -4.15 -5.71 -4.16
CA ALA A 110 -4.80 -4.41 -4.09
C ALA A 110 -4.34 -3.66 -2.83
N TYR A 111 -4.28 -4.34 -1.68
CA TYR A 111 -3.73 -3.77 -0.45
C TYR A 111 -2.26 -3.38 -0.61
N ALA A 112 -1.42 -4.19 -1.25
CA ALA A 112 -0.01 -3.86 -1.48
C ALA A 112 0.16 -2.57 -2.30
N VAL A 113 -0.67 -2.37 -3.34
CA VAL A 113 -0.70 -1.14 -4.13
C VAL A 113 -1.19 0.03 -3.28
N LEU A 114 -2.32 -0.10 -2.60
CA LEU A 114 -2.93 0.97 -1.80
C LEU A 114 -2.06 1.38 -0.61
N PHE A 115 -1.45 0.43 0.09
CA PHE A 115 -0.50 0.70 1.17
C PHE A 115 0.76 1.38 0.65
N THR A 116 1.25 0.98 -0.53
CA THR A 116 2.41 1.66 -1.14
C THR A 116 2.08 3.10 -1.53
N ILE A 117 0.87 3.36 -2.04
CA ILE A 117 0.42 4.69 -2.44
C ILE A 117 0.12 5.58 -1.22
N PHE A 118 -0.59 5.06 -0.23
CA PHE A 118 -1.05 5.83 0.92
C PHE A 118 -0.13 5.62 2.13
N HIS A 119 -0.13 4.43 2.74
CA HIS A 119 0.58 4.18 4.00
C HIS A 119 2.07 4.49 3.93
N ALA A 120 2.79 4.03 2.90
CA ALA A 120 4.22 4.26 2.81
C ALA A 120 4.56 5.75 2.69
N ASN A 121 3.72 6.53 1.99
CA ASN A 121 3.90 7.98 1.90
C ASN A 121 3.53 8.69 3.20
N ALA A 122 2.45 8.26 3.86
CA ALA A 122 2.06 8.79 5.17
C ALA A 122 3.11 8.50 6.24
N GLU A 123 3.65 7.28 6.28
CA GLU A 123 4.67 6.86 7.23
C GLU A 123 5.97 7.65 7.05
N ARG A 124 6.45 7.78 5.81
CA ARG A 124 7.64 8.60 5.52
C ARG A 124 7.47 10.05 5.91
N TRP A 125 6.25 10.54 5.78
CA TRP A 125 5.91 11.92 6.08
C TRP A 125 5.81 12.19 7.58
N LEU A 126 4.99 11.41 8.27
CA LEU A 126 4.66 11.59 9.69
C LEU A 126 5.70 10.96 10.61
N GLY A 127 6.52 10.05 10.09
CA GLY A 127 7.30 9.09 10.88
C GLY A 127 6.44 7.91 11.34
N THR A 128 7.09 6.76 11.57
CA THR A 128 6.43 5.49 11.93
C THR A 128 5.53 5.61 13.15
N LEU A 129 5.97 6.32 14.19
CA LEU A 129 5.16 6.45 15.42
C LEU A 129 3.85 7.18 15.18
N ARG A 130 3.89 8.36 14.54
CA ARG A 130 2.68 9.16 14.29
C ARG A 130 1.75 8.48 13.30
N TRP A 131 2.31 7.83 12.27
CA TRP A 131 1.53 6.99 11.36
C TRP A 131 0.82 5.86 12.11
N LEU A 132 1.51 5.15 13.00
CA LEU A 132 0.93 4.06 13.78
C LEU A 132 -0.20 4.56 14.70
N VAL A 133 -0.04 5.74 15.31
CA VAL A 133 -1.12 6.37 16.10
C VAL A 133 -2.35 6.64 15.23
N VAL A 134 -2.19 7.14 14.00
CA VAL A 134 -3.32 7.34 13.07
C VAL A 134 -3.98 6.00 12.74
N VAL A 135 -3.19 4.98 12.42
CA VAL A 135 -3.69 3.62 12.12
C VAL A 135 -4.53 3.10 13.29
N ILE A 136 -3.99 3.15 14.52
CA ILE A 136 -4.69 2.66 15.72
C ILE A 136 -5.98 3.44 15.95
N LEU A 137 -5.92 4.78 15.92
CA LEU A 137 -7.10 5.61 16.15
C LEU A 137 -8.19 5.33 15.10
N ALA A 138 -7.82 5.26 13.83
CA ALA A 138 -8.77 4.97 12.75
C ALA A 138 -9.35 3.57 12.87
N HIS A 139 -8.51 2.55 13.04
CA HIS A 139 -8.93 1.16 13.14
C HIS A 139 -9.82 0.91 14.36
N VAL A 140 -9.33 1.24 15.56
CA VAL A 140 -10.04 0.97 16.83
C VAL A 140 -11.29 1.86 16.92
N GLY A 141 -11.15 3.15 16.64
CA GLY A 141 -12.26 4.10 16.72
C GLY A 141 -13.37 3.79 15.73
N ALA A 142 -13.03 3.47 14.47
CA ALA A 142 -14.03 3.09 13.48
C ALA A 142 -14.74 1.78 13.86
N THR A 143 -14.01 0.80 14.40
CA THR A 143 -14.60 -0.46 14.86
C THR A 143 -15.61 -0.23 15.96
N TYR A 144 -15.28 0.55 17.00
CA TYR A 144 -16.25 0.83 18.06
C TYR A 144 -17.47 1.62 17.57
N LEU A 145 -17.26 2.56 16.64
CA LEU A 145 -18.36 3.34 16.07
C LEU A 145 -19.27 2.49 15.17
N SER A 146 -18.71 1.66 14.28
CA SER A 146 -19.49 0.77 13.40
C SER A 146 -20.28 -0.26 14.21
N GLN A 147 -19.62 -0.92 15.16
CA GLN A 147 -20.23 -1.95 16.01
C GLN A 147 -21.25 -1.34 16.99
N GLY A 148 -21.00 -0.12 17.50
CA GLY A 148 -21.97 0.61 18.31
C GLY A 148 -23.24 0.97 17.55
N VAL A 149 -23.13 1.39 16.27
CA VAL A 149 -24.30 1.64 15.43
C VAL A 149 -25.04 0.35 15.10
N LEU A 150 -24.32 -0.74 14.81
CA LEU A 150 -24.92 -2.05 14.60
C LEU A 150 -25.71 -2.50 15.83
N LEU A 151 -25.12 -2.37 17.03
CA LEU A 151 -25.77 -2.71 18.29
C LEU A 151 -27.05 -1.88 18.51
N TRP A 152 -27.00 -0.59 18.20
CA TRP A 152 -28.18 0.29 18.30
C TRP A 152 -29.29 -0.11 17.31
N ALA A 153 -28.93 -0.47 16.07
CA ALA A 153 -29.88 -0.95 15.07
C ALA A 153 -30.54 -2.27 15.49
N ILE A 154 -29.78 -3.20 16.08
CA ILE A 154 -30.33 -4.45 16.63
C ILE A 154 -31.34 -4.16 17.75
N HIS A 155 -30.99 -3.29 18.71
CA HIS A 155 -31.90 -2.91 19.79
C HIS A 155 -33.15 -2.15 19.32
N SER A 156 -33.11 -1.58 18.13
CA SER A 156 -34.24 -0.85 17.53
C SER A 156 -35.08 -1.72 16.60
N ASP A 157 -34.84 -3.04 16.56
CA ASP A 157 -35.44 -4.02 15.63
C ASP A 157 -35.21 -3.72 14.14
N ASP A 158 -34.26 -2.81 13.83
CA ASP A 158 -33.90 -2.41 12.47
C ASP A 158 -32.87 -3.37 11.83
N ALA A 159 -32.32 -4.30 12.60
CA ALA A 159 -31.39 -5.34 12.13
C ALA A 159 -31.62 -6.67 12.84
N PRO A 160 -31.54 -7.82 12.13
CA PRO A 160 -31.70 -9.14 12.74
C PRO A 160 -30.54 -9.44 13.71
N GLU A 161 -30.82 -10.08 14.84
CA GLU A 161 -29.82 -10.45 15.87
C GLU A 161 -28.62 -11.23 15.31
N ARG A 162 -28.81 -12.00 14.23
CA ARG A 162 -27.72 -12.73 13.54
C ARG A 162 -26.65 -11.79 12.94
N ALA A 163 -26.94 -10.51 12.77
CA ALA A 163 -25.98 -9.51 12.29
C ALA A 163 -24.82 -9.28 13.28
N ILE A 164 -24.95 -9.73 14.54
CA ILE A 164 -23.89 -9.77 15.53
C ILE A 164 -22.62 -10.47 15.01
N PHE A 165 -22.76 -11.44 14.10
CA PHE A 165 -21.68 -12.24 13.50
C PHE A 165 -21.13 -11.67 12.18
N ALA A 166 -21.59 -10.50 11.72
CA ALA A 166 -21.19 -9.96 10.44
C ALA A 166 -19.69 -9.56 10.46
N LEU A 167 -18.97 -10.01 9.42
CA LEU A 167 -17.52 -9.82 9.28
C LEU A 167 -17.16 -8.34 9.12
N ASP A 168 -16.25 -7.85 9.97
CA ASP A 168 -15.65 -6.52 9.84
C ASP A 168 -14.11 -6.62 9.80
N VAL A 169 -13.54 -6.26 8.65
CA VAL A 169 -12.10 -6.36 8.36
C VAL A 169 -11.43 -5.04 8.69
N GLY A 170 -10.75 -4.99 9.83
CA GLY A 170 -10.17 -3.77 10.38
C GLY A 170 -8.99 -3.17 9.58
N VAL A 171 -8.39 -3.93 8.65
CA VAL A 171 -7.36 -3.45 7.72
C VAL A 171 -7.87 -2.27 6.88
N SER A 172 -9.13 -2.36 6.45
CA SER A 172 -9.75 -1.41 5.53
C SER A 172 -10.03 -0.05 6.20
N TYR A 173 -10.29 -0.05 7.53
CA TYR A 173 -10.43 1.17 8.34
C TYR A 173 -9.10 1.89 8.55
N GLY A 174 -8.04 1.14 8.86
CA GLY A 174 -6.69 1.70 8.91
C GLY A 174 -6.32 2.38 7.59
N LEU A 175 -6.66 1.75 6.47
CA LEU A 175 -6.47 2.31 5.13
C LEU A 175 -7.26 3.60 4.90
N ALA A 176 -8.55 3.60 5.22
CA ALA A 176 -9.40 4.78 5.05
C ALA A 176 -8.92 5.97 5.91
N GLY A 177 -8.55 5.74 7.16
CA GLY A 177 -8.05 6.79 8.05
C GLY A 177 -6.69 7.35 7.63
N VAL A 178 -5.76 6.49 7.19
CA VAL A 178 -4.45 6.94 6.69
C VAL A 178 -4.57 7.66 5.34
N ALA A 179 -5.47 7.21 4.47
CA ALA A 179 -5.78 7.95 3.25
C ALA A 179 -6.36 9.34 3.58
N ALA A 180 -7.27 9.44 4.55
CA ALA A 180 -7.83 10.74 4.95
C ALA A 180 -6.77 11.70 5.51
N VAL A 181 -5.88 11.25 6.43
CA VAL A 181 -4.85 12.14 7.02
C VAL A 181 -3.85 12.67 5.97
N LEU A 182 -3.65 11.94 4.87
CA LEU A 182 -2.79 12.37 3.76
C LEU A 182 -3.30 13.64 3.06
N ALA A 183 -4.57 14.02 3.22
CA ALA A 183 -5.08 15.29 2.72
C ALA A 183 -4.22 16.48 3.19
N TYR A 184 -3.70 16.42 4.40
CA TYR A 184 -2.86 17.47 4.99
C TYR A 184 -1.44 17.52 4.41
N ARG A 185 -1.04 16.52 3.62
CA ARG A 185 0.22 16.55 2.88
C ARG A 185 0.15 17.50 1.68
N PHE A 186 -1.02 17.79 1.13
CA PHE A 186 -1.19 18.63 -0.06
C PHE A 186 -1.36 20.12 0.31
N THR A 187 -0.85 21.02 -0.54
CA THR A 187 -1.16 22.46 -0.44
C THR A 187 -2.54 22.78 -1.04
N THR A 188 -3.10 23.93 -0.67
CA THR A 188 -4.31 24.48 -1.32
C THR A 188 -3.99 24.88 -2.77
N PRO A 189 -4.86 24.60 -3.76
CA PRO A 189 -6.21 24.02 -3.66
C PRO A 189 -6.26 22.48 -3.68
N TRP A 190 -5.16 21.80 -4.00
CA TRP A 190 -5.10 20.35 -4.19
C TRP A 190 -5.54 19.53 -2.99
N ARG A 191 -5.31 20.04 -1.78
CA ARG A 191 -5.86 19.46 -0.55
C ARG A 191 -7.37 19.28 -0.61
N TRP A 192 -8.12 20.27 -1.08
CA TRP A 192 -9.58 20.18 -1.13
C TRP A 192 -10.06 19.22 -2.22
N ILE A 193 -9.38 19.19 -3.36
CA ILE A 193 -9.64 18.17 -4.40
C ILE A 193 -9.44 16.76 -3.84
N TYR A 194 -8.37 16.55 -3.09
CA TYR A 194 -8.09 15.26 -2.45
C TYR A 194 -9.13 14.90 -1.38
N VAL A 195 -9.51 15.85 -0.51
CA VAL A 195 -10.58 15.67 0.48
C VAL A 195 -11.88 15.27 -0.20
N LEU A 196 -12.27 15.97 -1.27
CA LEU A 196 -13.47 15.63 -2.04
C LEU A 196 -13.37 14.23 -2.65
N GLY A 197 -12.19 13.82 -3.12
CA GLY A 197 -11.94 12.45 -3.59
C GLY A 197 -12.16 11.40 -2.50
N VAL A 198 -11.63 11.63 -1.29
CA VAL A 198 -11.85 10.73 -0.14
C VAL A 198 -13.34 10.67 0.22
N LEU A 199 -14.01 11.82 0.31
CA LEU A 199 -15.44 11.89 0.63
C LEU A 199 -16.30 11.22 -0.44
N ALA A 200 -15.95 11.35 -1.72
CA ALA A 200 -16.65 10.69 -2.82
C ALA A 200 -16.57 9.15 -2.75
N VAL A 201 -15.56 8.60 -2.07
CA VAL A 201 -15.46 7.15 -1.84
C VAL A 201 -16.30 6.72 -0.63
N VAL A 202 -16.27 7.46 0.47
CA VAL A 202 -16.88 7.01 1.74
C VAL A 202 -18.32 7.47 1.97
N VAL A 203 -18.76 8.57 1.36
CA VAL A 203 -20.11 9.13 1.61
C VAL A 203 -21.21 8.40 0.82
N PRO A 204 -21.07 8.09 -0.49
CA PRO A 204 -22.14 7.43 -1.23
C PRO A 204 -22.58 6.09 -0.64
N PRO A 205 -21.69 5.18 -0.21
CA PRO A 205 -22.09 3.92 0.42
C PRO A 205 -22.93 4.13 1.68
N VAL A 206 -22.57 5.10 2.52
CA VAL A 206 -23.34 5.45 3.72
C VAL A 206 -24.75 5.92 3.38
N VAL A 207 -24.92 6.71 2.32
CA VAL A 207 -26.24 7.24 1.92
C VAL A 207 -27.11 6.16 1.27
N MET A 208 -26.49 5.29 0.46
CA MET A 208 -27.19 4.30 -0.37
C MET A 208 -27.48 2.99 0.35
N ASN A 209 -26.49 2.42 1.03
CA ASN A 209 -26.55 1.06 1.56
C ASN A 209 -26.70 1.02 3.09
N ARG A 210 -26.21 2.06 3.79
CA ARG A 210 -26.31 2.23 5.26
C ARG A 210 -25.82 1.02 6.04
N THR A 211 -24.81 0.29 5.54
CA THR A 211 -24.24 -0.82 6.28
C THR A 211 -23.36 -0.31 7.41
N PHE A 212 -23.19 -1.11 8.47
CA PHE A 212 -22.29 -0.78 9.58
C PHE A 212 -20.83 -0.63 9.08
N THR A 213 -20.43 -1.38 8.06
CA THR A 213 -19.11 -1.27 7.42
C THR A 213 -18.92 0.08 6.70
N ASP A 214 -19.96 0.57 6.01
CA ASP A 214 -19.91 1.89 5.36
C ASP A 214 -19.73 3.00 6.42
N ILE A 215 -20.42 2.87 7.55
CA ILE A 215 -20.29 3.79 8.69
C ILE A 215 -18.89 3.68 9.31
N GLY A 216 -18.32 2.47 9.39
CA GLY A 216 -16.94 2.26 9.81
C GLY A 216 -15.95 2.98 8.91
N HIS A 217 -16.08 2.86 7.58
CA HIS A 217 -15.22 3.57 6.63
C HIS A 217 -15.33 5.10 6.74
N ALA A 218 -16.55 5.63 6.86
CA ALA A 218 -16.76 7.06 7.05
C ALA A 218 -16.19 7.55 8.39
N SER A 219 -16.36 6.76 9.46
CA SER A 219 -15.80 7.03 10.79
C SER A 219 -14.27 7.01 10.77
N ALA A 220 -13.67 6.03 10.11
CA ALA A 220 -12.22 5.93 9.92
C ALA A 220 -11.67 7.15 9.18
N ALA A 221 -12.31 7.57 8.10
CA ALA A 221 -11.92 8.78 7.37
C ALA A 221 -12.06 10.04 8.23
N ALA A 222 -13.15 10.18 8.99
CA ALA A 222 -13.35 11.29 9.91
C ALA A 222 -12.27 11.35 11.01
N LEU A 223 -11.91 10.20 11.60
CA LEU A 223 -10.82 10.08 12.58
C LEU A 223 -9.46 10.40 11.96
N GLY A 224 -9.22 9.97 10.72
CA GLY A 224 -8.03 10.34 9.95
C GLY A 224 -7.91 11.85 9.71
N PHE A 225 -9.01 12.54 9.38
CA PHE A 225 -9.04 14.00 9.32
C PHE A 225 -8.82 14.63 10.71
N ALA A 226 -9.46 14.08 11.76
CA ALA A 226 -9.29 14.57 13.12
C ALA A 226 -7.82 14.48 13.62
N CYS A 227 -7.01 13.60 13.03
CA CYS A 227 -5.57 13.48 13.29
C CYS A 227 -4.71 14.64 12.74
N TYR A 228 -5.31 15.74 12.25
CA TYR A 228 -4.59 16.96 11.86
C TYR A 228 -3.49 17.41 12.84
N PRO A 229 -3.67 17.38 14.19
CA PRO A 229 -2.60 17.76 15.12
C PRO A 229 -1.31 16.96 14.96
N LEU A 230 -1.39 15.69 14.57
CA LEU A 230 -0.23 14.80 14.35
C LEU A 230 0.57 15.18 13.09
N THR A 231 -0.03 15.97 12.20
CA THR A 231 0.61 16.42 10.95
C THR A 231 1.48 17.66 11.13
N ARG A 232 1.37 18.34 12.28
CA ARG A 232 2.13 19.56 12.55
C ARG A 232 3.61 19.26 12.71
N GLY A 233 4.44 20.09 12.06
CA GLY A 233 5.89 19.97 12.06
C GLY A 233 6.45 18.83 11.18
N SER A 234 5.62 18.10 10.44
CA SER A 234 6.03 16.94 9.64
C SER A 234 6.70 17.30 8.30
N GLY A 235 7.50 18.36 8.22
CA GLY A 235 8.19 18.76 6.97
C GLY A 235 7.30 19.41 5.90
N ARG A 236 7.87 19.69 4.72
CA ARG A 236 7.22 20.49 3.67
C ARG A 236 6.07 19.74 2.97
N PRO A 237 4.90 20.39 2.78
CA PRO A 237 3.78 19.82 2.03
C PRO A 237 4.10 19.70 0.53
N TRP A 238 3.37 18.84 -0.16
CA TRP A 238 3.43 18.68 -1.61
C TRP A 238 2.71 19.85 -2.31
N ASP A 239 3.46 20.58 -3.12
CA ASP A 239 2.95 21.58 -4.05
C ASP A 239 2.89 20.99 -5.46
N ILE A 240 1.72 20.47 -5.82
CA ILE A 240 1.49 19.90 -7.17
C ILE A 240 1.58 20.99 -8.24
N GLY A 241 1.31 22.26 -7.90
CA GLY A 241 1.43 23.38 -8.85
C GLY A 241 2.87 23.61 -9.32
N VAL A 242 3.85 23.34 -8.47
CA VAL A 242 5.27 23.38 -8.83
C VAL A 242 5.66 22.18 -9.68
N LEU A 243 5.19 20.97 -9.34
CA LEU A 243 5.41 19.75 -10.11
C LEU A 243 4.85 19.85 -11.54
N LEU A 244 3.65 20.40 -11.70
CA LEU A 244 3.01 20.60 -13.02
C LEU A 244 3.67 21.71 -13.85
N LYS A 245 4.34 22.68 -13.20
CA LYS A 245 5.05 23.78 -13.88
C LYS A 245 6.45 23.41 -14.36
N TRP A 246 6.95 22.21 -14.05
CA TRP A 246 8.26 21.75 -14.54
C TRP A 246 8.24 21.64 -16.07
N ARG A 247 8.78 22.66 -16.75
CA ARG A 247 9.11 22.62 -18.18
C ARG A 247 10.49 21.99 -18.32
N PRO A 248 10.69 20.95 -19.16
CA PRO A 248 12.03 20.52 -19.51
C PRO A 248 12.72 21.70 -20.17
N SER A 249 13.79 22.22 -19.57
CA SER A 249 14.66 23.16 -20.26
C SER A 249 15.27 22.43 -21.46
N MET A 250 14.68 22.60 -22.64
CA MET A 250 15.35 22.23 -23.89
C MET A 250 16.60 23.12 -23.97
N ARG A 251 17.76 22.52 -23.65
CA ARG A 251 19.06 23.11 -23.96
C ARG A 251 19.13 23.21 -25.48
N ARG A 252 19.25 24.44 -25.98
CA ARG A 252 19.66 24.72 -27.36
C ARG A 252 21.14 24.43 -27.52
#